data_AF-A0A6N1WXH1-F1
#
_entry.id   AF-A0A6N1WXH1-F1
#
_cell.length_a   1.000
_cell.length_b   1.000
_cell.length_c   1.000
_cell.angle_alpha   90.00
_cell.angle_beta   90.00
_cell.angle_gamma   90.00
#
_symmetry.space_group_name_H-M   'P 1'
#
loop_
_entity.id
_entity.type
_entity.pdbx_description
1 polymer ?
#
loop_
_entity_poly.entity_id
_entity_poly.type
_entity_poly.pdbx_seq_one_letter_code
_entity_poly.pdbx_strand_id
1 'polypeptide(L)'
;MQKRVLLPLTAGVLAAHGWLLWQLPAWTGAAAAAAPVEAAAPAFMTRSIAPPAPVAAAPAPAPAATPVPAPQPKPKPKPKPKPKPVAAPAPLAPAAAPAEEEVPAAAQESRAEAAPGEPAVPEPPAVQAPAAEPVEVAAAEAPPSDAAAAAEVPASVQLPPPARLSFDVSGQAKRFNYHASAELLWQHDGRHYALRQQIKAFLIGTRAQTSSGQVTAAGLVPQRFTDLGRSEKSAELDFAAGQARFTPAAAPAAIGPGAQDRLSVFFQLAALVAAAPERYPPGSQIGFTTVGSNDAERWTFRVHDSETLELPVGAVPALRIERLPRHAGDQQGTLWLAPGLGYLPARIRLTQANGDFADLRLQAHAAP
;
A
#
# COMPACT_ATOMS: atom_id res chain seq x y z
N MET A 1 50.57 -27.16 -18.21
CA MET A 1 49.65 -27.63 -19.29
C MET A 1 48.35 -26.83 -19.40
N GLN A 2 47.87 -26.11 -18.36
CA GLN A 2 46.57 -25.40 -18.39
C GLN A 2 46.49 -24.18 -19.33
N LYS A 3 47.59 -23.45 -19.58
CA LYS A 3 47.57 -22.28 -20.50
C LYS A 3 47.34 -22.63 -21.98
N ARG A 4 47.60 -23.88 -22.39
CA ARG A 4 47.42 -24.34 -23.78
C ARG A 4 45.96 -24.66 -24.12
N VAL A 5 45.11 -24.88 -23.11
CA VAL A 5 43.68 -25.19 -23.29
C VAL A 5 42.82 -23.93 -23.22
N LEU A 6 43.30 -22.88 -22.56
CA LEU A 6 42.58 -21.59 -22.44
C LEU A 6 42.47 -20.85 -23.78
N LEU A 7 43.54 -20.86 -24.59
CA LEU A 7 43.58 -20.20 -25.91
C LEU A 7 42.56 -20.74 -26.92
N PRO A 8 42.40 -22.06 -27.14
CA PRO A 8 41.38 -22.56 -28.05
C PRO A 8 39.96 -22.32 -27.52
N LEU A 9 39.79 -22.28 -26.20
CA LEU A 9 38.48 -22.07 -25.57
C LEU A 9 38.03 -20.60 -25.68
N THR A 10 38.92 -19.64 -25.47
CA THR A 10 38.63 -18.22 -25.74
C THR A 10 38.41 -17.96 -27.23
N ALA A 11 39.19 -18.59 -28.12
CA ALA A 11 38.98 -18.49 -29.57
C ALA A 11 37.59 -19.03 -29.98
N GLY A 12 37.17 -20.17 -29.41
CA GLY A 12 35.85 -20.75 -29.65
C GLY A 12 34.70 -19.85 -29.18
N VAL A 13 34.83 -19.25 -27.99
CA VAL A 13 33.82 -18.31 -27.46
C VAL A 13 33.73 -17.05 -28.32
N LEU A 14 34.86 -16.51 -28.78
CA LEU A 14 34.88 -15.34 -29.67
C LEU A 14 34.27 -15.66 -31.04
N ALA A 15 34.54 -16.84 -31.60
CA ALA A 15 33.92 -17.28 -32.85
C ALA A 15 32.39 -17.44 -32.72
N ALA A 16 31.91 -17.98 -31.60
CA ALA A 16 30.48 -18.10 -31.32
C ALA A 16 29.79 -16.73 -31.20
N HIS A 17 30.43 -15.76 -30.53
CA HIS A 17 29.90 -14.40 -30.43
C HIS A 17 29.92 -13.68 -31.79
N GLY A 18 30.99 -13.84 -32.58
CA GLY A 18 31.07 -13.30 -33.93
C GLY A 18 29.98 -13.86 -34.84
N TRP A 19 29.71 -15.16 -34.77
CA TRP A 19 28.63 -15.80 -35.53
C TRP A 19 27.24 -15.33 -35.08
N LEU A 20 27.00 -15.19 -33.78
CA LEU A 20 25.73 -14.69 -33.25
C LEU A 20 25.47 -13.23 -33.65
N LEU A 21 26.50 -12.38 -33.63
CA LEU A 21 26.40 -10.99 -34.08
C LEU A 21 26.22 -10.89 -35.60
N TRP A 22 26.74 -11.85 -36.37
CA TRP A 22 26.54 -11.90 -37.82
C TRP A 22 25.12 -12.34 -38.22
N GLN A 23 24.44 -13.11 -37.36
CA GLN A 23 23.04 -13.52 -37.54
C GLN A 23 22.03 -12.42 -37.19
N LEU A 24 22.47 -11.32 -36.58
CA LEU A 24 21.60 -10.17 -36.38
C LEU A 24 21.40 -9.45 -37.72
N PRO A 25 20.16 -9.23 -38.17
CA PRO A 25 19.92 -8.45 -39.38
C PRO A 25 20.52 -7.06 -39.17
N ALA A 26 21.47 -6.69 -40.03
CA ALA A 26 22.00 -5.34 -40.06
C ALA A 26 20.80 -4.41 -40.19
N TRP A 27 20.54 -3.63 -39.14
CA TRP A 27 19.50 -2.61 -39.13
C TRP A 27 19.97 -1.48 -40.05
N THR A 28 19.93 -1.77 -41.35
CA THR A 28 20.03 -0.80 -42.41
C THR A 28 18.76 0.01 -42.29
N GLY A 29 18.91 1.28 -41.94
CA GLY A 29 17.83 2.25 -41.94
C GLY A 29 17.32 2.42 -43.36
N ALA A 30 16.43 1.52 -43.77
CA ALA A 30 15.57 1.68 -44.92
C ALA A 30 14.18 1.94 -44.34
N ALA A 31 13.87 3.23 -44.21
CA ALA A 31 12.51 3.69 -44.08
C ALA A 31 11.71 3.09 -45.25
N ALA A 32 10.84 2.13 -44.94
CA ALA A 32 9.90 1.61 -45.91
C ALA A 32 8.96 2.75 -46.28
N ALA A 33 9.15 3.25 -47.50
CA ALA A 33 8.25 4.17 -48.17
C ALA A 33 7.00 3.43 -48.69
N ALA A 34 5.92 4.20 -48.78
CA ALA A 34 4.57 3.94 -49.34
C ALA A 34 3.53 3.45 -48.31
N ALA A 35 2.40 4.13 -48.09
CA ALA A 35 1.60 4.99 -48.98
C ALA A 35 1.08 6.27 -48.27
N PRO A 36 0.63 7.32 -49.01
CA PRO A 36 0.37 8.64 -48.43
C PRO A 36 -0.99 8.64 -47.74
N VAL A 37 -1.00 8.89 -46.43
CA VAL A 37 -2.20 9.41 -45.77
C VAL A 37 -2.11 10.92 -45.88
N GLU A 38 -3.06 11.46 -46.62
CA GLU A 38 -3.33 12.87 -46.87
C GLU A 38 -3.05 13.72 -45.62
N ALA A 39 -2.05 14.58 -45.74
CA ALA A 39 -1.67 15.52 -44.70
C ALA A 39 -2.75 16.60 -44.57
N ALA A 40 -3.76 16.35 -43.75
CA ALA A 40 -4.51 17.43 -43.13
C ALA A 40 -3.57 18.12 -42.12
N ALA A 41 -2.94 19.21 -42.54
CA ALA A 41 -2.20 20.08 -41.65
C ALA A 41 -3.08 20.45 -40.43
N PRO A 42 -2.58 20.38 -39.18
CA PRO A 42 -3.33 20.92 -38.06
C PRO A 42 -3.41 22.44 -38.25
N ALA A 43 -4.58 22.93 -38.63
CA ALA A 43 -4.89 24.35 -38.60
C ALA A 43 -4.77 24.81 -37.14
N PHE A 44 -3.73 25.60 -36.87
CA PHE A 44 -3.62 26.33 -35.61
C PHE A 44 -4.80 27.30 -35.51
N MET A 45 -5.81 26.94 -34.71
CA MET A 45 -6.82 27.91 -34.27
C MET A 45 -6.26 28.74 -33.12
N THR A 46 -5.63 29.86 -33.45
CA THR A 46 -5.35 30.94 -32.50
C THR A 46 -6.64 31.71 -32.25
N ARG A 47 -7.37 31.33 -31.20
CA ARG A 47 -8.46 32.18 -30.68
C ARG A 47 -7.81 33.34 -29.92
N SER A 48 -7.83 34.52 -30.53
CA SER A 48 -7.41 35.75 -29.86
C SER A 48 -8.39 36.06 -28.73
N ILE A 49 -7.87 36.11 -27.49
CA ILE A 49 -8.62 36.59 -26.32
C ILE A 49 -8.38 38.09 -26.27
N ALA A 50 -9.44 38.87 -26.50
CA ALA A 50 -9.40 40.30 -26.28
C ALA A 50 -9.11 40.55 -24.78
N PRO A 51 -8.12 41.40 -24.43
CA PRO A 51 -7.91 41.78 -23.04
C PRO A 51 -9.17 42.48 -22.51
N PRO A 52 -9.62 42.18 -21.28
CA PRO A 52 -10.74 42.89 -20.70
C PRO A 52 -10.42 44.39 -20.63
N ALA A 53 -11.39 45.21 -21.02
CA ALA A 53 -11.29 46.66 -20.93
C ALA A 53 -10.91 47.08 -19.49
N PRO A 54 -10.07 48.11 -19.32
CA PRO A 54 -9.71 48.59 -18.00
C PRO A 54 -10.97 49.05 -17.27
N VAL A 55 -11.33 48.32 -16.22
CA VAL A 55 -12.38 48.75 -15.30
C VAL A 55 -11.92 50.06 -14.66
N ALA A 56 -12.75 51.09 -14.79
CA ALA A 56 -12.56 52.37 -14.14
C ALA A 56 -12.23 52.16 -12.65
N ALA A 57 -11.23 52.88 -12.17
CA ALA A 57 -10.78 52.85 -10.78
C ALA A 57 -11.96 53.04 -9.83
N ALA A 58 -12.25 52.00 -9.04
CA ALA A 58 -13.05 52.15 -7.83
C ALA A 58 -12.29 53.04 -6.83
N PRO A 59 -12.97 53.94 -6.10
CA PRO A 59 -12.32 54.88 -5.19
C PRO A 59 -11.61 54.13 -4.06
N ALA A 60 -10.45 54.67 -3.68
CA ALA A 60 -9.58 54.14 -2.64
C ALA A 60 -10.33 53.94 -1.30
N PRO A 61 -10.14 52.81 -0.60
CA PRO A 61 -10.63 52.67 0.76
C PRO A 61 -9.85 53.62 1.68
N ALA A 62 -10.59 54.34 2.52
CA ALA A 62 -10.03 55.22 3.56
C ALA A 62 -9.08 54.45 4.50
N PRO A 63 -8.02 55.08 5.01
CA PRO A 63 -7.07 54.43 5.89
C PRO A 63 -7.75 54.00 7.20
N ALA A 64 -7.73 52.69 7.46
CA ALA A 64 -8.13 52.13 8.74
C ALA A 64 -7.14 52.61 9.82
N ALA A 65 -7.70 53.09 10.93
CA ALA A 65 -6.97 53.54 12.10
C ALA A 65 -6.04 52.44 12.64
N THR A 66 -4.82 52.82 12.95
CA THR A 66 -3.82 52.00 13.66
C THR A 66 -4.40 51.44 14.96
N PRO A 67 -4.31 50.13 15.23
CA PRO A 67 -4.66 49.59 16.54
C PRO A 67 -3.63 50.04 17.58
N VAL A 68 -4.12 50.65 18.65
CA VAL A 68 -3.35 51.02 19.84
C VAL A 68 -2.78 49.73 20.47
N PRO A 69 -1.47 49.68 20.79
CA PRO A 69 -0.88 48.50 21.42
C PRO A 69 -1.47 48.26 22.82
N ALA A 70 -1.96 47.05 23.04
CA ALA A 70 -2.41 46.59 24.35
C ALA A 70 -1.24 46.53 25.35
N PRO A 71 -1.46 46.89 26.63
CA PRO A 71 -0.39 46.90 27.63
C PRO A 71 0.13 45.50 27.94
N GLN A 72 1.46 45.36 27.95
CA GLN A 72 2.15 44.11 28.26
C GLN A 72 1.88 43.67 29.71
N PRO A 73 1.60 42.38 29.96
CA PRO A 73 1.46 41.85 31.31
C PRO A 73 2.81 41.78 32.02
N LYS A 74 2.85 42.24 33.28
CA LYS A 74 4.03 42.23 34.17
C LYS A 74 4.54 40.79 34.39
N PRO A 75 5.87 40.58 34.48
CA PRO A 75 6.46 39.26 34.67
C PRO A 75 6.12 38.69 36.06
N LYS A 76 5.66 37.42 36.09
CA LYS A 76 5.46 36.66 37.33
C LYS A 76 6.81 36.24 37.95
N PRO A 77 6.95 36.21 39.29
CA PRO A 77 8.21 35.88 39.95
C PRO A 77 8.62 34.41 39.73
N LYS A 78 9.93 34.18 39.58
CA LYS A 78 10.54 32.84 39.51
C LYS A 78 10.32 32.04 40.81
N PRO A 79 9.97 30.74 40.74
CA PRO A 79 9.94 29.87 41.91
C PRO A 79 11.37 29.64 42.47
N LYS A 80 11.50 29.70 43.81
CA LYS A 80 12.75 29.35 44.52
C LYS A 80 13.02 27.84 44.45
N PRO A 81 14.29 27.40 44.39
CA PRO A 81 14.64 25.99 44.37
C PRO A 81 14.41 25.33 45.74
N LYS A 82 13.80 24.14 45.76
CA LYS A 82 13.73 23.28 46.95
C LYS A 82 14.91 22.30 46.98
N PRO A 83 15.47 22.00 48.17
CA PRO A 83 16.73 21.25 48.32
C PRO A 83 16.56 19.73 48.19
N LYS A 84 17.61 19.05 47.69
CA LYS A 84 17.83 17.60 47.84
C LYS A 84 18.18 17.28 49.30
N PRO A 85 17.71 16.16 49.85
CA PRO A 85 18.66 15.27 50.52
C PRO A 85 18.41 13.74 50.38
N VAL A 86 19.51 13.03 50.10
CA VAL A 86 20.05 11.80 50.72
C VAL A 86 19.27 10.46 50.66
N ALA A 87 20.04 9.39 50.48
CA ALA A 87 19.67 8.00 50.20
C ALA A 87 19.34 7.12 51.43
N ALA A 88 18.49 6.10 51.17
CA ALA A 88 18.40 4.70 51.68
C ALA A 88 18.41 4.40 53.20
N PRO A 89 17.61 3.44 53.70
CA PRO A 89 17.94 2.00 53.53
C PRO A 89 16.74 1.03 53.34
N ALA A 90 17.07 -0.21 52.92
CA ALA A 90 16.17 -1.37 52.85
C ALA A 90 15.98 -2.06 54.22
N PRO A 91 14.81 -2.68 54.47
CA PRO A 91 14.75 -4.09 54.92
C PRO A 91 13.42 -4.78 54.46
N LEU A 92 13.10 -6.07 54.57
CA LEU A 92 13.71 -7.38 54.85
C LEU A 92 12.63 -8.42 54.43
N ALA A 93 13.05 -9.63 54.10
CA ALA A 93 12.19 -10.78 53.78
C ALA A 93 11.24 -11.20 54.93
N PRO A 94 10.27 -12.09 54.64
CA PRO A 94 10.24 -13.34 55.41
C PRO A 94 10.31 -14.58 54.51
N ALA A 95 11.20 -15.50 54.90
CA ALA A 95 11.23 -16.89 54.48
C ALA A 95 10.67 -17.77 55.61
N ALA A 96 9.89 -18.81 55.29
CA ALA A 96 10.15 -20.21 55.65
C ALA A 96 9.00 -21.14 55.20
N ALA A 97 9.40 -22.28 54.66
CA ALA A 97 8.69 -23.40 54.02
C ALA A 97 8.08 -24.40 55.05
N PRO A 98 7.85 -25.71 54.80
CA PRO A 98 7.86 -26.57 53.58
C PRO A 98 6.65 -27.56 53.49
N ALA A 99 6.39 -28.20 52.35
CA ALA A 99 6.65 -29.63 51.98
C ALA A 99 5.53 -29.96 50.93
N GLU A 100 5.62 -30.81 49.91
CA GLU A 100 6.22 -32.15 49.78
C GLU A 100 6.10 -32.58 48.29
N GLU A 101 7.08 -33.39 47.82
CA GLU A 101 6.98 -34.51 46.86
C GLU A 101 6.29 -34.36 45.48
N GLU A 102 6.65 -35.07 44.42
CA GLU A 102 7.83 -35.78 43.94
C GLU A 102 7.58 -36.02 42.42
N VAL A 103 8.68 -36.17 41.71
CA VAL A 103 8.92 -36.48 40.28
C VAL A 103 8.23 -37.78 39.76
N PRO A 104 8.52 -38.29 38.53
CA PRO A 104 8.19 -37.79 37.19
C PRO A 104 7.66 -38.95 36.29
N ALA A 105 7.33 -38.72 35.00
CA ALA A 105 7.47 -39.79 33.99
C ALA A 105 7.42 -39.27 32.55
N ALA A 106 8.42 -39.69 31.78
CA ALA A 106 8.56 -39.50 30.35
C ALA A 106 7.87 -40.60 29.55
N ALA A 107 7.54 -40.25 28.31
CA ALA A 107 7.54 -41.05 27.07
C ALA A 107 7.15 -42.54 27.13
N GLN A 108 6.16 -42.93 26.31
CA GLN A 108 6.35 -44.05 25.38
C GLN A 108 5.38 -44.04 24.19
N GLU A 109 5.98 -44.42 23.08
CA GLU A 109 5.50 -44.66 21.73
C GLU A 109 4.71 -45.99 21.67
N SER A 110 3.61 -46.04 20.93
CA SER A 110 3.07 -47.31 20.41
C SER A 110 2.07 -47.08 19.28
N ARG A 111 2.23 -47.92 18.27
CA ARG A 111 1.61 -47.98 16.95
C ARG A 111 0.58 -49.11 16.94
N ALA A 112 -0.60 -48.85 16.39
CA ALA A 112 -1.50 -49.81 15.72
C ALA A 112 -2.60 -48.95 15.03
N GLU A 113 -2.61 -48.78 13.71
CA GLU A 113 -3.03 -49.73 12.67
C GLU A 113 -4.52 -50.09 12.74
N ALA A 114 -5.34 -49.31 12.02
CA ALA A 114 -6.48 -49.77 11.20
C ALA A 114 -7.04 -48.58 10.40
N ALA A 115 -6.97 -48.67 9.07
CA ALA A 115 -7.74 -47.85 8.13
C ALA A 115 -8.99 -48.66 7.66
N PRO A 116 -9.83 -48.14 6.75
CA PRO A 116 -10.86 -47.15 7.01
C PRO A 116 -12.27 -47.68 6.62
N GLY A 117 -13.31 -47.23 7.33
CA GLY A 117 -14.71 -47.43 6.93
C GLY A 117 -15.27 -46.14 6.34
N GLU A 118 -15.38 -46.07 5.01
CA GLU A 118 -16.13 -45.04 4.27
C GLU A 118 -17.63 -45.43 4.14
N PRO A 119 -18.52 -44.56 3.64
CA PRO A 119 -19.71 -44.14 4.38
C PRO A 119 -21.01 -44.69 3.77
N ALA A 120 -22.01 -44.94 4.62
CA ALA A 120 -23.36 -45.24 4.14
C ALA A 120 -24.16 -43.95 3.92
N VAL A 121 -24.31 -43.60 2.64
CA VAL A 121 -25.28 -42.65 2.09
C VAL A 121 -26.69 -43.24 2.24
N PRO A 122 -27.71 -42.43 2.59
CA PRO A 122 -29.05 -42.66 2.07
C PRO A 122 -29.51 -41.47 1.22
N GLU A 123 -29.71 -41.75 -0.07
CA GLU A 123 -30.50 -40.93 -1.00
C GLU A 123 -32.01 -41.25 -0.85
N PRO A 124 -32.90 -40.43 -1.43
CA PRO A 124 -34.21 -40.10 -0.90
C PRO A 124 -35.35 -40.90 -1.54
N PRO A 125 -36.59 -40.77 -1.04
CA PRO A 125 -37.78 -40.95 -1.85
C PRO A 125 -38.34 -39.59 -2.32
N ALA A 126 -38.44 -39.43 -3.64
CA ALA A 126 -39.52 -38.67 -4.29
C ALA A 126 -40.85 -39.43 -4.06
N VAL A 127 -42.06 -38.87 -4.05
CA VAL A 127 -42.71 -37.80 -4.81
C VAL A 127 -43.99 -37.43 -4.06
N GLN A 128 -44.40 -36.15 -4.04
CA GLN A 128 -45.75 -35.70 -4.45
C GLN A 128 -45.94 -34.20 -4.16
N ALA A 129 -46.21 -33.46 -5.24
CA ALA A 129 -46.79 -32.13 -5.21
C ALA A 129 -48.31 -32.22 -4.94
N PRO A 130 -48.88 -31.19 -4.32
CA PRO A 130 -50.09 -30.61 -4.88
C PRO A 130 -49.95 -29.10 -5.12
N ALA A 131 -50.71 -28.66 -6.12
CA ALA A 131 -50.78 -27.32 -6.64
C ALA A 131 -51.34 -26.31 -5.62
N ALA A 132 -50.98 -25.05 -5.88
CA ALA A 132 -51.33 -23.84 -5.16
C ALA A 132 -52.84 -23.53 -5.17
N GLU A 133 -53.29 -22.88 -4.10
CA GLU A 133 -54.15 -21.68 -4.16
C GLU A 133 -53.98 -20.84 -2.87
N PRO A 134 -54.17 -19.51 -2.94
CA PRO A 134 -53.61 -18.55 -1.98
C PRO A 134 -54.53 -18.24 -0.80
N VAL A 135 -53.96 -18.02 0.38
CA VAL A 135 -54.68 -17.46 1.54
C VAL A 135 -53.98 -16.21 2.07
N GLU A 136 -54.83 -15.26 2.41
CA GLU A 136 -54.60 -13.87 2.73
C GLU A 136 -53.62 -13.59 3.88
N VAL A 137 -53.05 -12.40 3.77
CA VAL A 137 -52.14 -11.73 4.70
C VAL A 137 -52.89 -11.37 5.98
N ALA A 138 -52.50 -11.97 7.11
CA ALA A 138 -52.88 -11.51 8.43
C ALA A 138 -51.62 -11.00 9.15
N ALA A 139 -51.62 -9.70 9.44
CA ALA A 139 -50.59 -9.00 10.18
C ALA A 139 -50.45 -9.60 11.60
N ALA A 140 -49.22 -10.01 11.93
CA ALA A 140 -48.81 -10.31 13.29
C ALA A 140 -47.72 -9.31 13.70
N GLU A 141 -48.12 -8.44 14.63
CA GLU A 141 -47.32 -7.41 15.28
C GLU A 141 -46.23 -8.06 16.13
N ALA A 142 -44.96 -7.80 15.80
CA ALA A 142 -43.80 -8.20 16.60
C ALA A 142 -43.39 -7.05 17.53
N PRO A 143 -42.95 -7.34 18.77
CA PRO A 143 -42.70 -6.32 19.80
C PRO A 143 -41.51 -5.40 19.44
N PRO A 144 -41.45 -4.18 20.00
CA PRO A 144 -40.45 -3.19 19.63
C PRO A 144 -39.05 -3.63 20.11
N SER A 145 -38.16 -3.93 19.16
CA SER A 145 -36.74 -4.06 19.44
C SER A 145 -36.11 -2.67 19.47
N ASP A 146 -36.04 -2.12 20.67
CA ASP A 146 -35.27 -0.93 20.99
C ASP A 146 -33.78 -1.32 21.10
N ALA A 147 -33.08 -1.25 19.97
CA ALA A 147 -31.63 -1.16 19.90
C ALA A 147 -31.27 -0.74 18.47
N ALA A 148 -31.55 0.52 18.14
CA ALA A 148 -30.82 1.20 17.10
C ALA A 148 -29.33 1.22 17.50
N ALA A 149 -28.62 0.15 17.16
CA ALA A 149 -27.19 0.25 16.91
C ALA A 149 -27.08 1.32 15.83
N ALA A 150 -26.70 2.53 16.24
CA ALA A 150 -26.33 3.59 15.33
C ALA A 150 -25.31 2.96 14.38
N ALA A 151 -25.74 2.69 13.15
CA ALA A 151 -24.84 2.38 12.07
C ALA A 151 -23.93 3.60 12.00
N GLU A 152 -22.71 3.49 12.55
CA GLU A 152 -21.67 4.47 12.35
C GLU A 152 -21.58 4.67 10.85
N VAL A 153 -22.07 5.81 10.37
CA VAL A 153 -21.90 6.20 8.97
C VAL A 153 -20.39 6.16 8.75
N PRO A 154 -19.87 5.29 7.88
CA PRO A 154 -18.44 5.20 7.68
C PRO A 154 -17.97 6.59 7.27
N ALA A 155 -17.06 7.17 8.07
CA ALA A 155 -16.50 8.47 7.79
C ALA A 155 -15.98 8.46 6.35
N SER A 156 -16.41 9.44 5.55
CA SER A 156 -15.94 9.60 4.17
C SER A 156 -14.42 9.72 4.18
N VAL A 157 -13.74 8.96 3.33
CA VAL A 157 -12.27 9.09 3.22
C VAL A 157 -11.87 10.46 2.67
N GLN A 158 -10.62 10.87 2.92
CA GLN A 158 -10.03 12.08 2.36
C GLN A 158 -8.80 11.69 1.54
N LEU A 159 -8.92 11.67 0.21
CA LEU A 159 -7.80 11.29 -0.65
C LEU A 159 -6.66 12.34 -0.59
N PRO A 160 -5.39 11.89 -0.58
CA PRO A 160 -4.25 12.77 -0.82
C PRO A 160 -4.38 13.47 -2.18
N PRO A 161 -3.91 14.72 -2.34
CA PRO A 161 -3.97 15.42 -3.62
C PRO A 161 -3.19 14.64 -4.70
N PRO A 162 -3.60 14.70 -5.98
CA PRO A 162 -2.83 14.13 -7.08
C PRO A 162 -1.39 14.63 -7.07
N ALA A 163 -0.43 13.73 -7.27
CA ALA A 163 0.98 14.06 -7.15
C ALA A 163 1.87 13.11 -7.96
N ARG A 164 3.00 13.64 -8.44
CA ARG A 164 4.17 12.86 -8.84
C ARG A 164 5.21 12.94 -7.73
N LEU A 165 5.64 11.79 -7.23
CA LEU A 165 6.66 11.64 -6.19
C LEU A 165 7.89 10.96 -6.79
N SER A 166 9.07 11.56 -6.59
CA SER A 166 10.35 10.97 -6.96
C SER A 166 11.06 10.50 -5.69
N PHE A 167 11.67 9.32 -5.73
CA PHE A 167 12.37 8.71 -4.61
C PHE A 167 13.80 8.34 -4.97
N ASP A 168 14.71 8.58 -4.04
CA ASP A 168 15.99 7.88 -3.99
C ASP A 168 15.76 6.50 -3.39
N VAL A 169 16.27 5.46 -4.06
CA VAL A 169 16.11 4.08 -3.63
C VAL A 169 17.45 3.49 -3.28
N SER A 170 17.55 2.97 -2.07
CA SER A 170 18.63 2.11 -1.63
C SER A 170 18.07 0.74 -1.26
N GLY A 171 18.82 -0.31 -1.50
CA GLY A 171 18.33 -1.64 -1.21
C GLY A 171 19.39 -2.71 -1.29
N GLN A 172 18.95 -3.93 -1.01
CA GLN A 172 19.74 -5.13 -1.13
C GLN A 172 18.96 -6.15 -1.96
N ALA A 173 19.62 -6.78 -2.94
CA ALA A 173 19.04 -7.85 -3.74
C ALA A 173 20.07 -8.98 -3.88
N LYS A 174 19.68 -10.22 -3.54
CA LYS A 174 20.59 -11.37 -3.46
C LYS A 174 21.82 -11.06 -2.58
N ARG A 175 21.64 -10.27 -1.52
CA ARG A 175 22.72 -9.78 -0.65
C ARG A 175 23.71 -8.77 -1.26
N PHE A 176 23.42 -8.21 -2.43
CA PHE A 176 24.19 -7.11 -3.01
C PHE A 176 23.46 -5.79 -2.86
N ASN A 177 24.16 -4.77 -2.40
CA ASN A 177 23.62 -3.42 -2.30
C ASN A 177 23.41 -2.84 -3.69
N TYR A 178 22.32 -2.09 -3.87
CA TYR A 178 22.03 -1.35 -5.09
C TYR A 178 21.44 0.02 -4.76
N HIS A 179 21.59 0.91 -5.73
CA HIS A 179 20.92 2.20 -5.77
C HIS A 179 20.06 2.29 -7.04
N ALA A 180 18.92 2.96 -6.91
CA ALA A 180 17.96 3.13 -7.99
C ALA A 180 17.20 4.44 -7.79
N SER A 181 16.42 4.82 -8.80
CA SER A 181 15.40 5.85 -8.66
C SER A 181 14.03 5.22 -8.79
N ALA A 182 13.05 5.81 -8.10
CA ALA A 182 11.66 5.45 -8.26
C ALA A 182 10.77 6.66 -8.48
N GLU A 183 9.69 6.44 -9.23
CA GLU A 183 8.62 7.40 -9.41
C GLU A 183 7.31 6.76 -8.95
N LEU A 184 6.50 7.52 -8.23
CA LEU A 184 5.12 7.19 -7.94
C LEU A 184 4.22 8.30 -8.48
N LEU A 185 3.28 7.94 -9.36
CA LEU A 185 2.29 8.84 -9.93
C LEU A 185 0.92 8.48 -9.37
N TRP A 186 0.33 9.41 -8.63
CA TRP A 186 -1.01 9.30 -8.05
C TRP A 186 -1.94 10.32 -8.71
N GLN A 187 -3.06 9.84 -9.23
CA GLN A 187 -4.06 10.66 -9.92
C GLN A 187 -5.47 10.20 -9.55
N HIS A 188 -6.39 11.14 -9.41
CA HIS A 188 -7.82 10.86 -9.29
C HIS A 188 -8.66 12.07 -9.69
N ASP A 189 -9.90 11.84 -10.10
CA ASP A 189 -10.91 12.87 -10.36
C ASP A 189 -12.02 12.90 -9.29
N GLY A 190 -11.86 12.08 -8.23
CA GLY A 190 -12.84 11.90 -7.16
C GLY A 190 -13.87 10.80 -7.44
N ARG A 191 -13.89 10.22 -8.64
CA ARG A 191 -14.72 9.07 -9.03
C ARG A 191 -13.89 7.87 -9.47
N HIS A 192 -12.76 8.12 -10.12
CA HIS A 192 -11.78 7.15 -10.59
C HIS A 192 -10.41 7.55 -10.07
N TYR A 193 -9.53 6.56 -9.94
CA TYR A 193 -8.12 6.80 -9.65
C TYR A 193 -7.21 5.96 -10.54
N ALA A 194 -5.97 6.44 -10.69
CA ALA A 194 -4.87 5.73 -11.29
C ALA A 194 -3.61 5.92 -10.44
N LEU A 195 -2.95 4.81 -10.12
CA LEU A 195 -1.76 4.78 -9.31
C LEU A 195 -0.68 3.95 -10.03
N ARG A 196 0.51 4.52 -10.18
CA ARG A 196 1.65 3.85 -10.82
C ARG A 196 2.89 4.04 -9.97
N GLN A 197 3.59 2.96 -9.67
CA GLN A 197 4.92 3.00 -9.06
C GLN A 197 5.90 2.33 -10.01
N GLN A 198 7.04 2.96 -10.27
CA GLN A 198 8.11 2.41 -11.09
C GLN A 198 9.45 2.57 -10.39
N ILE A 199 10.23 1.50 -10.30
CA ILE A 199 11.60 1.49 -9.79
C ILE A 199 12.52 1.11 -10.95
N LYS A 200 13.50 1.97 -11.24
CA LYS A 200 14.49 1.76 -12.30
C LYS A 200 15.89 1.70 -11.71
N ALA A 201 16.55 0.56 -11.91
CA ALA A 201 17.90 0.32 -11.43
C ALA A 201 18.82 0.03 -12.62
N PHE A 202 19.98 0.69 -12.68
CA PHE A 202 20.98 0.45 -13.72
C PHE A 202 21.45 -1.02 -13.66
N LEU A 203 21.47 -1.71 -14.81
CA LEU A 203 21.80 -3.15 -14.97
C LEU A 203 20.85 -4.17 -14.33
N ILE A 204 20.00 -3.79 -13.37
CA ILE A 204 19.03 -4.69 -12.72
C ILE A 204 17.67 -4.69 -13.45
N GLY A 205 17.35 -3.60 -14.14
CA GLY A 205 16.15 -3.45 -14.97
C GLY A 205 15.08 -2.56 -14.33
N THR A 206 13.83 -2.75 -14.78
CA THR A 206 12.68 -1.98 -14.31
C THR A 206 11.70 -2.91 -13.59
N ARG A 207 11.17 -2.45 -12.47
CA ARG A 207 9.97 -2.98 -11.82
C ARG A 207 8.90 -1.91 -11.88
N ALA A 208 7.66 -2.28 -12.17
CA ALA A 208 6.54 -1.35 -12.08
C ALA A 208 5.31 -2.04 -11.53
N GLN A 209 4.51 -1.32 -10.77
CA GLN A 209 3.18 -1.74 -10.36
C GLN A 209 2.17 -0.68 -10.76
N THR A 210 0.99 -1.09 -11.17
CA THR A 210 -0.13 -0.17 -11.41
C THR A 210 -1.38 -0.66 -10.71
N SER A 211 -2.21 0.29 -10.29
CA SER A 211 -3.52 0.05 -9.71
C SER A 211 -4.49 1.10 -10.24
N SER A 212 -5.71 0.68 -10.58
CA SER A 212 -6.76 1.57 -11.05
C SER A 212 -8.13 1.05 -10.66
N GLY A 213 -9.08 1.97 -10.49
CA GLY A 213 -10.45 1.64 -10.13
C GLY A 213 -11.24 2.86 -9.69
N GLN A 214 -12.27 2.63 -8.88
CA GLN A 214 -13.19 3.67 -8.44
C GLN A 214 -12.79 4.28 -7.10
N VAL A 215 -13.29 5.49 -6.88
CA VAL A 215 -13.32 6.19 -5.60
C VAL A 215 -14.76 6.21 -5.12
N THR A 216 -14.97 5.82 -3.87
CA THR A 216 -16.27 5.83 -3.18
C THR A 216 -16.14 6.55 -1.84
N ALA A 217 -17.25 6.74 -1.12
CA ALA A 217 -17.21 7.28 0.23
C ALA A 217 -16.35 6.43 1.19
N ALA A 218 -16.29 5.11 0.97
CA ALA A 218 -15.45 4.19 1.75
C ALA A 218 -13.98 4.16 1.28
N GLY A 219 -13.66 4.85 0.19
CA GLY A 219 -12.33 4.94 -0.40
C GLY A 219 -12.17 4.18 -1.70
N LEU A 220 -10.96 3.66 -1.89
CA LEU A 220 -10.52 3.06 -3.15
C LEU A 220 -11.16 1.69 -3.34
N VAL A 221 -11.68 1.47 -4.55
CA VAL A 221 -12.23 0.21 -5.03
C VAL A 221 -11.38 -0.22 -6.24
N PRO A 222 -10.21 -0.87 -6.03
CA PRO A 222 -9.34 -1.33 -7.10
C PRO A 222 -10.03 -2.34 -8.00
N GLN A 223 -9.94 -2.16 -9.31
CA GLN A 223 -10.52 -3.07 -10.30
C GLN A 223 -9.44 -3.83 -11.07
N ARG A 224 -8.28 -3.19 -11.28
CA ARG A 224 -7.14 -3.80 -12.00
C ARG A 224 -5.84 -3.45 -11.32
N PHE A 225 -5.04 -4.48 -11.04
CA PHE A 225 -3.68 -4.39 -10.55
C PHE A 225 -2.73 -5.05 -11.56
N THR A 226 -1.56 -4.44 -11.81
CA THR A 226 -0.48 -5.07 -12.59
C THR A 226 0.85 -5.00 -11.85
N ASP A 227 1.68 -6.01 -12.04
CA ASP A 227 3.06 -6.10 -11.54
C ASP A 227 3.98 -6.53 -12.69
N LEU A 228 4.78 -5.59 -13.15
CA LEU A 228 5.76 -5.76 -14.20
C LEU A 228 7.16 -5.94 -13.60
N GLY A 229 7.80 -7.05 -13.93
CA GLY A 229 9.24 -7.22 -13.77
C GLY A 229 9.86 -7.89 -14.97
N ARG A 230 10.25 -9.16 -14.83
CA ARG A 230 10.71 -9.97 -15.98
C ARG A 230 9.56 -10.31 -16.92
N SER A 231 8.38 -10.53 -16.34
CA SER A 231 7.11 -10.71 -17.03
C SER A 231 6.07 -9.83 -16.33
N GLU A 232 5.01 -9.49 -17.06
CA GLU A 232 3.84 -8.85 -16.47
C GLU A 232 2.94 -9.90 -15.83
N LYS A 233 2.39 -9.57 -14.66
CA LYS A 233 1.27 -10.27 -14.04
C LYS A 233 0.19 -9.27 -13.74
N SER A 234 -1.07 -9.70 -13.70
CA SER A 234 -2.18 -8.84 -13.32
C SER A 234 -3.22 -9.56 -12.48
N ALA A 235 -3.97 -8.78 -11.73
CA ALA A 235 -5.17 -9.22 -11.02
C ALA A 235 -6.34 -8.30 -11.39
N GLU A 236 -7.47 -8.90 -11.72
CA GLU A 236 -8.75 -8.21 -11.88
C GLU A 236 -9.61 -8.50 -10.66
N LEU A 237 -10.10 -7.45 -10.00
CA LEU A 237 -10.88 -7.53 -8.78
C LEU A 237 -12.35 -7.29 -9.12
N ASP A 238 -13.12 -8.36 -9.16
CA ASP A 238 -14.54 -8.37 -9.47
C ASP A 238 -15.34 -8.44 -8.17
N PHE A 239 -15.67 -7.27 -7.62
CA PHE A 239 -16.45 -7.18 -6.38
C PHE A 239 -17.89 -7.67 -6.54
N ALA A 240 -18.45 -7.65 -7.75
CA ALA A 240 -19.79 -8.17 -8.01
C ALA A 240 -19.80 -9.69 -7.92
N ALA A 241 -18.76 -10.35 -8.44
CA ALA A 241 -18.55 -11.78 -8.30
C ALA A 241 -17.90 -12.20 -6.96
N GLY A 242 -17.42 -11.24 -6.16
CA GLY A 242 -16.71 -11.50 -4.90
C GLY A 242 -15.36 -12.21 -5.10
N GLN A 243 -14.68 -12.00 -6.24
CA GLN A 243 -13.48 -12.74 -6.60
C GLN A 243 -12.41 -11.88 -7.30
N ALA A 244 -11.13 -12.19 -7.02
CA ALA A 244 -9.99 -11.73 -7.79
C ALA A 244 -9.54 -12.82 -8.78
N ARG A 245 -9.31 -12.45 -10.04
CA ARG A 245 -8.85 -13.33 -11.13
C ARG A 245 -7.46 -12.90 -11.58
N PHE A 246 -6.59 -13.84 -11.90
CA PHE A 246 -5.16 -13.58 -12.15
C PHE A 246 -4.74 -13.89 -13.59
N THR A 247 -3.77 -13.13 -14.08
CA THR A 247 -3.05 -13.40 -15.33
C THR A 247 -1.54 -13.38 -15.06
N PRO A 248 -0.78 -14.41 -15.45
CA PRO A 248 -1.23 -15.72 -15.94
C PRO A 248 -2.18 -16.42 -14.97
N ALA A 249 -2.96 -17.37 -15.48
CA ALA A 249 -4.00 -18.04 -14.70
C ALA A 249 -3.44 -18.67 -13.42
N ALA A 250 -4.11 -18.37 -12.30
CA ALA A 250 -3.91 -18.98 -10.98
C ALA A 250 -5.28 -19.21 -10.35
N ALA A 251 -5.33 -19.88 -9.19
CA ALA A 251 -6.58 -20.08 -8.47
C ALA A 251 -7.24 -18.72 -8.14
N PRO A 252 -8.51 -18.49 -8.50
CA PRO A 252 -9.21 -17.28 -8.10
C PRO A 252 -9.24 -17.15 -6.57
N ALA A 253 -9.15 -15.92 -6.07
CA ALA A 253 -9.19 -15.65 -4.64
C ALA A 253 -10.49 -14.95 -4.25
N ALA A 254 -11.11 -15.36 -3.14
CA ALA A 254 -12.29 -14.68 -2.62
C ALA A 254 -11.92 -13.29 -2.09
N ILE A 255 -12.71 -12.28 -2.47
CA ILE A 255 -12.57 -10.90 -1.98
C ILE A 255 -13.92 -10.37 -1.54
N GLY A 256 -13.91 -9.44 -0.59
CA GLY A 256 -15.10 -8.76 -0.09
C GLY A 256 -14.99 -7.24 -0.21
N PRO A 257 -16.03 -6.49 0.18
CA PRO A 257 -16.00 -5.04 0.21
C PRO A 257 -14.76 -4.49 0.94
N GLY A 258 -14.15 -3.46 0.36
CA GLY A 258 -12.95 -2.83 0.92
C GLY A 258 -11.63 -3.58 0.68
N ALA A 259 -11.65 -4.72 -0.04
CA ALA A 259 -10.42 -5.35 -0.51
C ALA A 259 -9.57 -4.36 -1.32
N GLN A 260 -8.26 -4.43 -1.13
CA GLN A 260 -7.27 -3.58 -1.77
C GLN A 260 -6.33 -4.43 -2.62
N ASP A 261 -5.57 -3.82 -3.52
CA ASP A 261 -4.39 -4.46 -4.10
C ASP A 261 -3.12 -3.98 -3.38
N ARG A 262 -1.98 -4.62 -3.69
CA ARG A 262 -0.70 -4.35 -3.02
C ARG A 262 -0.22 -2.91 -3.14
N LEU A 263 -0.68 -2.15 -4.13
CA LEU A 263 -0.30 -0.76 -4.35
C LEU A 263 -1.38 0.19 -3.83
N SER A 264 -2.66 -0.07 -4.10
CA SER A 264 -3.79 0.76 -3.66
C SER A 264 -3.87 0.86 -2.13
N VAL A 265 -3.47 -0.20 -1.41
CA VAL A 265 -3.54 -0.24 0.06
C VAL A 265 -2.78 0.90 0.75
N PHE A 266 -1.69 1.40 0.16
CA PHE A 266 -0.94 2.53 0.71
C PHE A 266 -1.75 3.83 0.65
N PHE A 267 -2.49 4.04 -0.44
CA PHE A 267 -3.34 5.22 -0.61
C PHE A 267 -4.68 5.08 0.10
N GLN A 268 -5.19 3.86 0.28
CA GLN A 268 -6.35 3.63 1.16
C GLN A 268 -6.01 3.95 2.62
N LEU A 269 -4.84 3.53 3.10
CA LEU A 269 -4.34 3.90 4.43
C LEU A 269 -4.20 5.42 4.57
N ALA A 270 -3.58 6.08 3.59
CA ALA A 270 -3.46 7.53 3.57
C ALA A 270 -4.82 8.21 3.62
N ALA A 271 -5.79 7.71 2.85
CA ALA A 271 -7.10 8.32 2.77
C ALA A 271 -7.93 8.18 4.05
N LEU A 272 -7.83 7.03 4.72
CA LEU A 272 -8.47 6.78 6.01
C LEU A 272 -7.87 7.65 7.11
N VAL A 273 -6.54 7.67 7.21
CA VAL A 273 -5.85 8.45 8.24
C VAL A 273 -6.06 9.94 8.01
N ALA A 274 -6.00 10.43 6.76
CA ALA A 274 -6.22 11.84 6.46
C ALA A 274 -7.64 12.31 6.83
N ALA A 275 -8.64 11.44 6.69
CA ALA A 275 -10.04 11.79 7.00
C ALA A 275 -10.31 11.98 8.49
N ALA A 276 -9.63 11.20 9.33
CA ALA A 276 -9.91 11.14 10.77
C ALA A 276 -8.66 10.67 11.56
N PRO A 277 -7.58 11.48 11.63
CA PRO A 277 -6.33 11.07 12.29
C PRO A 277 -6.53 10.63 13.74
N GLU A 278 -7.47 11.24 14.45
CA GLU A 278 -7.83 10.94 15.84
C GLU A 278 -8.42 9.54 16.05
N ARG A 279 -8.97 8.91 15.00
CA ARG A 279 -9.44 7.51 15.04
C ARG A 279 -8.29 6.50 14.96
N TYR A 280 -7.08 6.96 14.64
CA TYR A 280 -5.92 6.11 14.44
C TYR A 280 -4.75 6.51 15.37
N PRO A 281 -4.95 6.50 16.71
CA PRO A 281 -3.83 6.69 17.64
C PRO A 281 -2.77 5.59 17.49
N PRO A 282 -1.54 5.81 18.00
CA PRO A 282 -0.52 4.77 18.05
C PRO A 282 -1.03 3.48 18.70
N GLY A 283 -0.76 2.35 18.04
CA GLY A 283 -1.28 1.04 18.43
C GLY A 283 -2.53 0.59 17.66
N SER A 284 -3.25 1.50 17.00
CA SER A 284 -4.40 1.15 16.15
C SER A 284 -4.00 0.15 15.06
N GLN A 285 -4.89 -0.81 14.82
CA GLN A 285 -4.71 -1.81 13.77
C GLN A 285 -5.79 -1.68 12.70
N ILE A 286 -5.35 -1.68 11.44
CA ILE A 286 -6.21 -1.54 10.26
C ILE A 286 -5.92 -2.74 9.37
N GLY A 287 -6.93 -3.45 8.89
CA GLY A 287 -6.68 -4.59 8.03
C GLY A 287 -7.48 -4.57 6.74
N PHE A 288 -6.89 -5.20 5.73
CA PHE A 288 -7.45 -5.31 4.38
C PHE A 288 -7.21 -6.70 3.83
N THR A 289 -8.20 -7.27 3.14
CA THR A 289 -7.88 -8.32 2.17
C THR A 289 -7.10 -7.65 1.05
N THR A 290 -5.85 -8.06 0.85
CA THR A 290 -4.91 -7.46 -0.10
C THR A 290 -4.61 -8.45 -1.22
N VAL A 291 -4.93 -8.07 -2.45
CA VAL A 291 -4.73 -8.86 -3.66
C VAL A 291 -3.35 -8.60 -4.22
N GLY A 292 -2.57 -9.66 -4.39
CA GLY A 292 -1.27 -9.68 -5.05
C GLY A 292 -1.36 -10.06 -6.53
N SER A 293 -0.24 -10.52 -7.07
CA SER A 293 -0.15 -10.90 -8.48
C SER A 293 -0.77 -12.27 -8.81
N ASN A 294 -1.05 -13.09 -7.79
CA ASN A 294 -1.50 -14.47 -7.94
C ASN A 294 -2.19 -15.03 -6.68
N ASP A 295 -2.46 -14.18 -5.69
CA ASP A 295 -3.03 -14.54 -4.40
C ASP A 295 -3.81 -13.36 -3.80
N ALA A 296 -4.57 -13.62 -2.75
CA ALA A 296 -5.11 -12.58 -1.88
C ALA A 296 -4.94 -13.00 -0.42
N GLU A 297 -4.51 -12.07 0.42
CA GLU A 297 -4.25 -12.33 1.83
C GLU A 297 -4.72 -11.19 2.73
N ARG A 298 -5.10 -11.52 3.97
CA ARG A 298 -5.39 -10.49 4.98
C ARG A 298 -4.10 -9.84 5.44
N TRP A 299 -3.93 -8.55 5.19
CA TRP A 299 -2.88 -7.73 5.79
C TRP A 299 -3.43 -6.98 6.99
N THR A 300 -2.62 -6.86 8.03
CA THR A 300 -2.91 -6.03 9.20
C THR A 300 -1.78 -5.02 9.33
N PHE A 301 -2.14 -3.76 9.48
CA PHE A 301 -1.25 -2.63 9.61
C PHE A 301 -1.40 -2.02 10.99
N ARG A 302 -0.28 -1.75 11.64
CA ARG A 302 -0.23 -1.06 12.92
C ARG A 302 0.21 0.38 12.73
N VAL A 303 -0.51 1.30 13.33
CA VAL A 303 -0.12 2.71 13.41
C VAL A 303 0.85 2.90 14.57
N HIS A 304 1.91 3.64 14.33
CA HIS A 304 2.93 3.98 15.33
C HIS A 304 2.94 5.49 15.58
N ASP A 305 3.79 5.93 16.51
CA ASP A 305 4.05 7.34 16.72
C ASP A 305 4.56 8.01 15.43
N SER A 306 4.30 9.32 15.32
CA SER A 306 4.91 10.13 14.28
C SER A 306 6.38 10.39 14.59
N GLU A 307 7.23 10.34 13.56
CA GLU A 307 8.67 10.61 13.66
C GLU A 307 9.08 11.62 12.59
N THR A 308 10.16 12.37 12.86
CA THR A 308 10.75 13.25 11.83
C THR A 308 11.80 12.47 11.06
N LEU A 309 11.60 12.35 9.76
CA LEU A 309 12.49 11.67 8.84
C LEU A 309 13.48 12.66 8.23
N GLU A 310 14.77 12.33 8.25
CA GLU A 310 15.76 13.01 7.41
C GLU A 310 15.73 12.37 6.02
N LEU A 311 15.14 13.06 5.03
CA LEU A 311 14.98 12.59 3.66
C LEU A 311 15.77 13.49 2.68
N PRO A 312 16.01 13.04 1.44
CA PRO A 312 16.64 13.90 0.44
C PRO A 312 15.85 15.20 0.17
N VAL A 313 14.53 15.21 0.38
CA VAL A 313 13.69 16.42 0.30
C VAL A 313 13.81 17.34 1.54
N GLY A 314 14.54 16.92 2.59
CA GLY A 314 14.68 17.61 3.88
C GLY A 314 14.06 16.85 5.04
N ALA A 315 13.96 17.51 6.19
CA ALA A 315 13.32 16.97 7.39
C ALA A 315 11.79 16.94 7.22
N VAL A 316 11.16 15.77 7.37
CA VAL A 316 9.73 15.56 7.14
C VAL A 316 9.10 14.84 8.34
N PRO A 317 8.19 15.48 9.10
CA PRO A 317 7.34 14.79 10.06
C PRO A 317 6.42 13.80 9.34
N ALA A 318 6.43 12.54 9.75
CA ALA A 318 5.65 11.49 9.12
C ALA A 318 5.10 10.48 10.14
N LEU A 319 3.86 10.06 9.90
CA LEU A 319 3.21 8.97 10.63
C LEU A 319 3.72 7.63 10.10
N ARG A 320 4.29 6.81 10.98
CA ARG A 320 4.74 5.46 10.62
C ARG A 320 3.60 4.45 10.74
N ILE A 321 3.44 3.64 9.70
CA ILE A 321 2.47 2.54 9.62
C ILE A 321 3.22 1.28 9.17
N GLU A 322 3.09 0.19 9.92
CA GLU A 322 3.83 -1.06 9.68
C GLU A 322 2.87 -2.22 9.41
N ARG A 323 3.09 -2.97 8.33
CA ARG A 323 2.42 -4.25 8.10
C ARG A 323 2.96 -5.28 9.09
N LEU A 324 2.07 -5.85 9.89
CA LEU A 324 2.38 -6.96 10.78
C LEU A 324 2.52 -8.27 9.98
N PRO A 325 3.63 -9.02 10.14
CA PRO A 325 3.77 -10.34 9.55
C PRO A 325 2.81 -11.33 10.23
N ARG A 326 2.22 -12.25 9.45
CA ARG A 326 1.35 -13.33 9.96
C ARG A 326 2.12 -14.61 10.16
N HIS A 327 3.07 -14.90 9.28
CA HIS A 327 3.90 -16.09 9.32
C HIS A 327 5.39 -15.74 9.26
N ALA A 328 6.23 -16.68 9.70
CA ALA A 328 7.65 -16.59 9.48
C ALA A 328 7.93 -16.58 7.97
N GLY A 329 8.66 -15.56 7.50
CA GLY A 329 8.94 -15.38 6.07
C GLY A 329 7.95 -14.48 5.33
N ASP A 330 6.96 -13.89 6.01
CA ASP A 330 6.15 -12.85 5.38
C ASP A 330 7.00 -11.62 5.05
N GLN A 331 6.67 -10.97 3.93
CA GLN A 331 7.25 -9.68 3.60
C GLN A 331 6.83 -8.63 4.63
N GLN A 332 7.80 -7.91 5.18
CA GLN A 332 7.56 -6.74 6.01
C GLN A 332 7.43 -5.49 5.12
N GLY A 333 6.52 -4.60 5.49
CA GLY A 333 6.31 -3.33 4.81
C GLY A 333 6.11 -2.21 5.83
N THR A 334 6.85 -1.13 5.69
CA THR A 334 6.68 0.08 6.50
C THR A 334 6.45 1.26 5.59
N LEU A 335 5.41 2.02 5.90
CA LEU A 335 4.94 3.19 5.17
C LEU A 335 5.02 4.38 6.11
N TRP A 336 5.60 5.48 5.63
CA TRP A 336 5.58 6.75 6.34
C TRP A 336 4.76 7.75 5.55
N LEU A 337 3.68 8.24 6.14
CA LEU A 337 2.78 9.22 5.53
C LEU A 337 3.09 10.60 6.09
N ALA A 338 3.29 11.61 5.25
CA ALA A 338 3.59 12.97 5.70
C ALA A 338 2.32 13.83 5.80
N PRO A 339 1.83 14.18 7.02
CA PRO A 339 0.62 15.01 7.15
C PRO A 339 0.76 16.36 6.46
N GLY A 340 1.96 16.97 6.51
CA GLY A 340 2.28 18.23 5.84
C GLY A 340 2.23 18.16 4.30
N LEU A 341 2.19 16.97 3.72
CA LEU A 341 2.03 16.72 2.28
C LEU A 341 0.67 16.07 1.98
N GLY A 342 -0.35 16.29 2.80
CA GLY A 342 -1.68 15.70 2.62
C GLY A 342 -1.68 14.18 2.79
N TYR A 343 -0.81 13.66 3.67
CA TYR A 343 -0.60 12.23 3.92
C TYR A 343 -0.05 11.44 2.71
N LEU A 344 0.61 12.11 1.76
CA LEU A 344 1.36 11.41 0.71
C LEU A 344 2.50 10.54 1.31
N PRO A 345 2.85 9.40 0.67
CA PRO A 345 3.98 8.57 1.10
C PRO A 345 5.31 9.34 1.03
N ALA A 346 5.95 9.55 2.18
CA ALA A 346 7.28 10.16 2.28
C ALA A 346 8.42 9.13 2.32
N ARG A 347 8.13 7.91 2.78
CA ARG A 347 9.06 6.78 2.72
C ARG A 347 8.30 5.48 2.62
N ILE A 348 8.83 4.53 1.85
CA ILE A 348 8.31 3.18 1.75
C ILE A 348 9.48 2.22 1.88
N ARG A 349 9.44 1.33 2.89
CA ARG A 349 10.44 0.29 3.07
C ARG A 349 9.78 -1.08 2.97
N LEU A 350 10.26 -1.89 2.04
CA LEU A 350 9.80 -3.27 1.84
C LEU A 350 10.97 -4.21 2.12
N THR A 351 10.80 -5.15 3.04
CA THR A 351 11.82 -6.15 3.41
C THR A 351 11.27 -7.55 3.15
N GLN A 352 12.00 -8.34 2.37
CA GLN A 352 11.68 -9.72 2.04
C GLN A 352 12.10 -10.66 3.17
N ALA A 353 11.57 -11.89 3.16
CA ALA A 353 11.90 -12.95 4.12
C ALA A 353 13.41 -13.19 4.29
N ASN A 354 14.15 -13.09 3.18
CA ASN A 354 15.59 -13.35 3.12
C ASN A 354 16.45 -12.14 3.54
N GLY A 355 15.82 -11.04 4.03
CA GLY A 355 16.48 -9.81 4.43
C GLY A 355 16.80 -8.84 3.30
N ASP A 356 16.58 -9.22 2.02
CA ASP A 356 16.65 -8.27 0.91
C ASP A 356 15.59 -7.18 1.09
N PHE A 357 15.90 -5.95 0.72
CA PHE A 357 14.99 -4.83 0.93
C PHE A 357 15.08 -3.78 -0.16
N ALA A 358 14.04 -2.94 -0.23
CA ALA A 358 14.02 -1.69 -0.98
C ALA A 358 13.52 -0.59 -0.03
N ASP A 359 14.27 0.50 0.07
CA ASP A 359 13.94 1.68 0.87
C ASP A 359 13.85 2.89 -0.04
N LEU A 360 12.62 3.33 -0.31
CA LEU A 360 12.28 4.48 -1.15
C LEU A 360 12.17 5.70 -0.23
N ARG A 361 13.05 6.68 -0.39
CA ARG A 361 13.10 7.92 0.41
C ARG A 361 12.75 9.11 -0.47
N LEU A 362 11.73 9.89 -0.06
CA LEU A 362 11.20 10.98 -0.88
C LEU A 362 12.30 12.00 -1.21
N GLN A 363 12.46 12.26 -2.51
CA GLN A 363 13.42 13.20 -3.06
C GLN A 363 12.74 14.48 -3.54
N ALA A 364 11.60 14.35 -4.21
CA ALA A 364 10.84 15.47 -4.71
C ALA A 364 9.36 15.11 -4.83
N HIS A 365 8.50 16.12 -4.78
CA HIS A 365 7.07 16.00 -5.09
C HIS A 365 6.63 17.19 -5.95
N ALA A 366 5.71 16.94 -6.86
CA ALA A 366 5.11 17.95 -7.71
C ALA A 366 3.67 17.56 -8.06
N ALA A 367 2.91 18.50 -8.62
CA ALA A 367 1.69 18.16 -9.34
C ALA A 367 2.00 17.17 -10.49
N PRO A 368 1.07 16.27 -10.85
CA PRO A 368 1.29 15.21 -11.84
C PRO A 368 1.66 15.71 -13.25
#